data_AF-A0A0K0MKU8-F1
#
_entry.id   AF-A0A0K0MKU8-F1
#
_cell.length_a   1.000
_cell.length_b   1.000
_cell.length_c   1.000
_cell.angle_alpha   90.00
_cell.angle_beta   90.00
_cell.angle_gamma   90.00
#
_symmetry.space_group_name_H-M   'P 1'
#
loop_
_entity.id
_entity.type
_entity.pdbx_description
1 polymer ?
#
loop_
_entity_poly.entity_id
_entity_poly.type
_entity_poly.pdbx_seq_one_letter_code
_entity_poly.pdbx_strand_id
1 'polypeptide(L)'
;RAHTDVSALTFILHNMVPGLQLFYEGKWITAKCVPNSIIMHIGDTVEILSNGKYKSILHRGLVNKEKVRISWAAFCEPPKEKIILKPLPETVSETEPARYPPRTFSQHI
;
A
#
# COMPACT_ATOMS: atom_id res chain seq x y z
N ARG A 1 8.83 3.36 11.04
CA ARG A 1 7.75 4.36 10.91
C ARG A 1 6.51 3.66 10.34
N ALA A 2 5.30 4.04 10.74
CA ALA A 2 4.06 3.53 10.14
C ALA A 2 3.68 4.40 8.94
N HIS A 3 3.23 3.78 7.85
CA HIS A 3 2.86 4.45 6.59
C HIS A 3 1.97 3.56 5.72
N THR A 4 1.36 4.14 4.70
CA THR A 4 0.80 3.45 3.54
C THR A 4 1.76 3.58 2.36
N ASP A 5 1.64 2.69 1.37
CA ASP A 5 2.43 2.78 0.15
C ASP A 5 1.73 3.71 -0.85
N VAL A 6 2.39 4.75 -1.36
CA VAL A 6 1.79 5.66 -2.36
C VAL A 6 1.58 5.00 -3.73
N SER A 7 2.32 3.92 -4.01
CA SER A 7 2.31 3.17 -5.27
C SER A 7 0.92 2.64 -5.66
N ALA A 8 0.80 2.05 -6.85
CA ALA A 8 -0.40 1.28 -7.21
C ALA A 8 -0.39 -0.09 -6.53
N LEU A 9 0.71 -0.82 -6.70
CA LEU A 9 0.97 -2.12 -6.09
C LEU A 9 2.41 -2.14 -5.57
N THR A 10 2.62 -2.82 -4.46
CA THR A 10 3.97 -3.12 -3.95
C THR A 10 4.14 -4.61 -3.79
N PHE A 11 5.21 -5.16 -4.35
CA PHE A 11 5.59 -6.57 -4.21
C PHE A 11 6.82 -6.69 -3.32
N ILE A 12 6.73 -7.51 -2.27
CA ILE A 12 7.76 -7.62 -1.23
C ILE A 12 8.24 -9.07 -1.10
N LEU A 13 9.56 -9.24 -1.27
CA LEU A 13 10.30 -10.44 -0.87
C LEU A 13 11.01 -10.18 0.45
N HIS A 14 11.20 -11.24 1.25
CA HIS A 14 11.91 -11.12 2.53
C HIS A 14 12.79 -12.36 2.81
N ASN A 15 13.85 -12.19 3.59
CA ASN A 15 14.79 -13.26 3.95
C ASN A 15 14.29 -14.17 5.09
N MET A 16 12.98 -14.40 5.20
CA MET A 16 12.34 -15.18 6.27
C MET A 16 12.55 -14.70 7.71
N VAL A 17 13.07 -13.49 7.93
CA VAL A 17 13.09 -12.85 9.25
C VAL A 17 11.81 -12.02 9.44
N PRO A 18 10.98 -12.31 10.48
CA PRO A 18 9.73 -11.60 10.70
C PRO A 18 9.98 -10.13 11.02
N GLY A 19 9.00 -9.28 10.73
CA GLY A 19 9.07 -7.86 11.10
C GLY A 19 8.04 -6.97 10.43
N LEU A 20 7.42 -7.39 9.32
CA LEU A 20 6.31 -6.64 8.75
C LEU A 20 5.09 -6.74 9.69
N GLN A 21 4.51 -5.58 10.03
CA GLN A 21 3.24 -5.50 10.73
C GLN A 21 2.23 -4.65 9.94
N LEU A 22 0.98 -5.07 9.98
CA LEU A 22 -0.18 -4.43 9.35
C LEU A 22 -1.09 -3.88 10.44
N PHE A 23 -1.65 -2.70 10.26
CA PHE A 23 -2.66 -2.15 11.16
C PHE A 23 -4.05 -2.53 10.65
N TYR A 24 -4.67 -3.47 11.32
CA TYR A 24 -5.96 -4.05 10.95
C TYR A 24 -6.88 -4.07 12.17
N GLU A 25 -8.10 -3.55 12.03
CA GLU A 25 -9.11 -3.49 13.09
C GLU A 25 -8.58 -2.89 14.42
N GLY A 26 -7.82 -1.81 14.32
CA GLY A 26 -7.28 -1.10 15.48
C GLY A 26 -6.06 -1.77 16.14
N LYS A 27 -5.53 -2.84 15.55
CA LYS A 27 -4.42 -3.63 16.10
C LYS A 27 -3.29 -3.83 15.11
N TRP A 28 -2.07 -3.93 15.64
CA TRP A 28 -0.91 -4.33 14.84
C TRP A 28 -0.81 -5.85 14.75
N ILE A 29 -0.92 -6.38 13.53
CA ILE A 29 -0.82 -7.81 13.22
C ILE A 29 0.52 -8.08 12.54
N THR A 30 1.31 -9.01 13.07
CA THR A 30 2.57 -9.42 12.45
C THR A 30 2.31 -10.41 11.32
N ALA A 31 2.80 -10.08 10.12
CA ALA A 31 2.71 -10.96 8.96
C ALA A 31 3.55 -12.22 9.18
N LYS A 32 3.01 -13.38 8.80
CA LYS A 32 3.74 -14.65 8.83
C LYS A 32 4.72 -14.71 7.65
N CYS A 33 5.87 -15.33 7.89
CA CYS A 33 6.82 -15.67 6.84
C CYS A 33 6.34 -16.94 6.12
N VAL A 34 5.65 -16.79 4.99
CA VAL A 34 5.16 -17.92 4.19
C VAL A 34 6.22 -18.30 3.15
N PRO A 35 6.75 -19.54 3.15
CA PRO A 35 7.73 -19.97 2.16
C PRO A 35 7.22 -19.85 0.72
N ASN A 36 8.12 -19.54 -0.22
CA ASN A 36 7.83 -19.42 -1.66
C ASN A 36 6.69 -18.44 -2.00
N SER A 37 6.54 -17.39 -1.19
CA SER A 37 5.49 -16.38 -1.37
C SER A 37 6.06 -15.00 -1.72
N ILE A 38 5.19 -14.16 -2.27
CA ILE A 38 5.41 -12.73 -2.44
C ILE A 38 4.30 -12.03 -1.67
N ILE A 39 4.65 -11.08 -0.82
CA ILE A 39 3.65 -10.23 -0.17
C ILE A 39 3.29 -9.12 -1.15
N MET A 40 1.99 -8.92 -1.40
CA MET A 40 1.50 -7.83 -2.24
C MET A 40 0.68 -6.85 -1.41
N HIS A 41 1.01 -5.57 -1.50
CA HIS A 41 0.20 -4.48 -0.97
C HIS A 41 -0.55 -3.77 -2.09
N ILE A 42 -1.80 -3.41 -1.80
CA ILE A 42 -2.50 -2.33 -2.50
C ILE A 42 -1.94 -1.02 -1.95
N GLY A 43 -1.56 -0.09 -2.84
CA GLY A 43 -1.16 1.25 -2.44
C GLY A 43 -2.23 2.30 -2.71
N ASP A 44 -1.94 3.53 -2.28
CA ASP A 44 -2.86 4.66 -2.28
C ASP A 44 -3.38 4.98 -3.67
N THR A 45 -2.57 4.78 -4.71
CA THR A 45 -2.98 5.01 -6.11
C THR A 45 -4.20 4.15 -6.47
N VAL A 46 -4.19 2.85 -6.14
CA VAL A 46 -5.34 1.96 -6.42
C VAL A 46 -6.51 2.23 -5.47
N GLU A 47 -6.23 2.61 -4.22
CA GLU A 47 -7.28 3.04 -3.30
C GLU A 47 -8.04 4.26 -3.86
N ILE A 48 -7.34 5.29 -4.33
CA ILE A 48 -7.93 6.49 -4.94
C ILE A 48 -8.75 6.11 -6.19
N LEU A 49 -8.16 5.37 -7.13
CA LEU A 49 -8.81 4.99 -8.38
C LEU A 49 -10.10 4.17 -8.13
N SER A 50 -10.10 3.34 -7.09
CA SER A 50 -11.24 2.50 -6.72
C SER A 50 -12.27 3.18 -5.80
N ASN A 51 -12.16 4.50 -5.60
CA ASN A 51 -12.96 5.28 -4.65
C ASN A 51 -12.97 4.67 -3.23
N GLY A 52 -11.84 4.09 -2.82
CA GLY A 52 -11.68 3.47 -1.51
C GLY A 52 -12.16 2.02 -1.44
N LYS A 53 -12.53 1.36 -2.54
CA LYS A 53 -12.97 -0.05 -2.49
C LYS A 53 -11.82 -0.99 -2.12
N TYR A 54 -10.64 -0.80 -2.71
CA TYR A 54 -9.42 -1.50 -2.30
C TYR A 54 -8.66 -0.66 -1.28
N LYS A 55 -8.13 -1.30 -0.23
CA LYS A 55 -7.55 -0.61 0.92
C LYS A 55 -6.04 -0.54 0.86
N SER A 56 -5.50 0.68 0.95
CA SER A 56 -4.09 0.89 1.23
C SER A 56 -3.86 0.80 2.73
N ILE A 57 -3.25 -0.30 3.16
CA ILE A 57 -3.17 -0.62 4.59
C ILE A 57 -1.95 0.03 5.26
N LEU A 58 -2.19 0.67 6.40
CA LEU A 58 -1.13 1.21 7.23
C LEU A 58 -0.26 0.06 7.74
N HIS A 59 1.05 0.14 7.52
CA HIS A 59 1.98 -0.91 7.86
C HIS A 59 3.32 -0.35 8.36
N ARG A 60 4.10 -1.18 9.05
CA ARG A 60 5.43 -0.83 9.60
C ARG A 60 6.37 -2.03 9.62
N GLY A 61 7.68 -1.76 9.65
CA GLY A 61 8.72 -2.74 9.90
C GLY A 61 9.24 -2.68 11.33
N LEU A 62 9.38 -3.85 11.96
CA LEU A 62 10.09 -4.03 13.23
C LEU A 62 11.54 -4.47 12.98
N VAL A 63 12.40 -4.13 13.93
CA VAL A 63 13.78 -4.62 14.03
C VAL A 63 13.91 -5.57 15.22
N ASN A 64 14.96 -6.39 15.24
CA ASN A 64 15.26 -7.30 16.35
C ASN A 64 16.78 -7.36 16.57
N LYS A 65 17.20 -7.86 17.74
CA LYS A 65 18.61 -7.93 18.16
C LYS A 65 19.35 -9.21 17.73
N GLU A 66 18.64 -10.18 17.15
CA GLU A 66 19.15 -11.56 16.97
C GLU A 66 19.53 -11.87 15.52
N LYS A 67 18.76 -11.34 14.56
CA LYS A 67 18.90 -11.65 13.13
C LYS A 67 18.71 -10.42 12.27
N VAL A 68 19.62 -10.23 11.32
CA VAL A 68 19.50 -9.19 10.29
C VAL A 68 18.30 -9.50 9.39
N ARG A 69 17.37 -8.55 9.31
CA ARG A 69 16.21 -8.61 8.44
C ARG A 69 16.49 -7.86 7.14
N ILE A 70 16.21 -8.50 6.01
CA ILE A 70 16.30 -7.89 4.68
C ILE A 70 14.97 -8.11 3.95
N SER A 71 14.50 -7.08 3.26
CA SER A 71 13.35 -7.15 2.37
C SER A 71 13.62 -6.37 1.09
N TRP A 72 13.10 -6.85 -0.02
CA TRP A 72 13.14 -6.20 -1.32
C TRP A 72 11.72 -5.80 -1.69
N ALA A 73 11.46 -4.50 -1.82
CA ALA A 73 10.18 -3.97 -2.25
C ALA A 73 10.28 -3.43 -3.67
N ALA A 74 9.42 -3.92 -4.56
CA ALA A 74 9.25 -3.40 -5.91
C ALA A 74 7.93 -2.62 -5.98
N PHE A 75 8.04 -1.32 -6.23
CA PHE A 75 6.91 -0.39 -6.29
C PHE A 75 6.47 -0.20 -7.74
N CYS A 76 5.19 -0.46 -8.02
CA CYS A 76 4.57 -0.17 -9.31
C CYS A 76 3.91 1.21 -9.23
N GLU A 77 4.57 2.23 -9.76
CA GLU A 77 4.13 3.62 -9.65
C GLU A 77 3.62 4.17 -10.99
N PRO A 78 2.59 5.02 -10.99
CA PRO A 78 2.21 5.79 -12.18
C PRO A 78 3.25 6.87 -12.51
N PRO A 79 3.30 7.38 -13.75
CA PRO A 79 4.13 8.53 -14.09
C PRO A 79 3.77 9.77 -13.24
N LYS A 80 4.78 10.36 -12.58
CA LYS A 80 4.63 11.40 -11.56
C LYS A 80 3.70 12.56 -11.92
N GLU A 81 3.85 13.10 -13.12
CA GLU A 81 3.14 14.32 -13.55
C GLU A 81 2.12 14.08 -14.68
N LYS A 82 2.17 12.92 -15.35
CA LYS A 82 1.35 12.69 -16.56
C LYS A 82 -0.02 12.10 -16.26
N ILE A 83 -0.22 11.54 -15.07
CA ILE A 83 -1.50 10.94 -14.66
C ILE A 83 -2.12 11.76 -13.54
N ILE A 84 -3.39 12.11 -13.70
CA ILE A 84 -4.25 12.67 -12.64
C ILE A 84 -4.93 11.51 -11.92
N LEU A 85 -4.56 11.30 -10.66
CA LEU A 85 -5.19 10.37 -9.74
C LEU A 85 -6.51 10.95 -9.24
N LYS A 86 -7.60 10.25 -9.52
CA LYS A 86 -8.94 10.52 -9.01
C LYS A 86 -9.78 9.24 -9.07
N PRO A 87 -10.88 9.13 -8.32
CA PRO A 87 -11.81 8.02 -8.48
C PRO A 87 -12.21 7.82 -9.94
N LEU A 88 -12.19 6.57 -10.40
CA LEU A 88 -12.63 6.23 -11.75
C LEU A 88 -14.12 6.55 -11.90
N PRO A 89 -14.59 7.06 -13.05
CA PRO A 89 -16.00 7.42 -13.25
C PRO A 89 -16.96 6.28 -12.89
N GLU A 90 -16.58 5.04 -13.16
CA GLU A 90 -17.36 3.82 -12.89
C GLU A 90 -17.50 3.49 -11.39
N THR A 91 -16.72 4.17 -10.54
CA THR A 91 -16.72 3.98 -9.08
C THR A 91 -17.38 5.14 -8.32
N VAL A 92 -17.95 6.11 -9.05
CA VAL A 92 -18.62 7.28 -8.50
C VAL A 92 -20.07 7.31 -8.97
N SER A 93 -21.00 7.58 -8.04
CA SER A 93 -22.42 7.74 -8.32
C SER A 93 -23.03 8.78 -7.37
N GLU A 94 -24.33 9.07 -7.51
CA GLU A 94 -25.05 9.93 -6.55
C GLU A 94 -25.04 9.34 -5.12
N THR A 95 -25.05 8.02 -4.99
CA THR A 95 -25.03 7.33 -3.70
C THR A 95 -23.63 7.04 -3.16
N GLU A 96 -22.61 7.06 -4.03
CA GLU A 96 -21.20 6.90 -3.69
C GLU A 96 -20.40 8.06 -4.31
N PRO A 97 -20.38 9.24 -3.67
CA PRO A 97 -19.68 10.40 -4.21
C PRO A 97 -18.16 10.18 -4.20
N ALA A 98 -17.44 10.97 -4.99
CA ALA A 98 -15.98 10.90 -5.03
C ALA A 98 -15.38 11.26 -3.66
N ARG A 99 -14.64 10.32 -3.07
CA ARG A 99 -14.02 10.47 -1.74
C ARG A 99 -12.65 11.13 -1.77
N TYR A 100 -12.05 11.20 -2.95
CA TYR A 100 -10.68 11.70 -3.15
C TYR A 100 -10.67 12.81 -4.20
N PRO A 101 -10.05 13.98 -3.92
CA PRO A 101 -9.90 15.04 -4.90
C PRO A 101 -8.82 14.69 -5.95
N PRO A 102 -8.92 15.23 -7.18
CA PRO A 102 -7.96 14.98 -8.25
C PRO A 102 -6.59 15.60 -7.95
N ARG A 103 -5.51 14.85 -8.23
CA ARG A 103 -4.12 15.29 -8.04
C ARG A 103 -3.15 14.44 -8.85
N THR A 104 -1.98 14.96 -9.20
CA THR A 104 -0.91 14.12 -9.80
C THR A 104 -0.33 13.17 -8.75
N PHE A 105 0.43 12.15 -9.19
CA PHE A 105 1.14 11.28 -8.25
C PHE A 105 2.21 12.08 -7.47
N SER A 106 2.87 13.03 -8.11
CA SER A 106 3.82 13.96 -7.47
C SER A 106 3.18 14.79 -6.35
N GLN A 107 1.97 15.31 -6.58
CA GLN A 107 1.21 16.05 -5.57
C GLN A 107 0.68 15.18 -4.43
N HIS A 108 0.62 13.85 -4.61
CA HIS A 108 0.19 12.94 -3.58
C HIS A 108 1.28 12.67 -2.54
N ILE A 109 2.50 12.44 -3.02
CA ILE A 109 3.67 12.12 -2.20
C ILE A 109 3.89 13.21 -1.15
#